data_AF-A0A7V8YRM2-F1
#
_entry.id   AF-A0A7V8YRM2-F1
#
_cell.length_a   1.000
_cell.length_b   1.000
_cell.length_c   1.000
_cell.angle_alpha   90.00
_cell.angle_beta   90.00
_cell.angle_gamma   90.00
#
_symmetry.space_group_name_H-M   'P 1'
#
loop_
_entity.id
_entity.type
_entity.pdbx_description
1 polymer ?
#
loop_
_entity_poly.entity_id
_entity_poly.type
_entity_poly.pdbx_seq_one_letter_code
_entity_poly.pdbx_strand_id
1 'polypeptide(L)'
;MDEELTMSVDDRALGELIEESQDLQSDAMRRACSTIPDLEDVREESRREEVDPDEVARFNESRRGLLKDLGLGAGGFARRGALAGGLGAALAALIVSPASAAKKKKLDVQILQTASSLEILAIATYDAALGLPFIKDGNEVVVTFAETTMMQHDEHRKAFQAQTKALDGKKQKQPNPKYAPVVEEAKPGLQTPLDVVNLAATIEQVATETYLADLSMFSNKKSKSIMASVMGVESQHLATLRAVRALLEGGGADLIAIPTDVAALPAAAGSVAFPDPFQGTSMASPPEEGAVK
;
A
#
# COMPACT_ATOMS: atom_id res chain seq x y z
N MET A 1 21.46 -44.57 22.37
CA MET A 1 22.09 -43.28 22.72
C MET A 1 21.50 -42.32 21.73
N ASP A 2 20.35 -41.76 22.08
CA ASP A 2 19.64 -40.79 21.25
C ASP A 2 20.04 -39.41 21.76
N GLU A 3 20.84 -38.69 20.96
CA GLU A 3 21.13 -37.27 21.18
C GLU A 3 19.88 -36.49 20.77
N GLU A 4 19.19 -35.96 21.77
CA GLU A 4 18.14 -34.96 21.63
C GLU A 4 18.79 -33.66 21.15
N LEU A 5 18.68 -33.40 19.85
CA LEU A 5 19.06 -32.13 19.21
C LEU A 5 18.10 -31.04 19.72
N THR A 6 18.44 -30.45 20.87
CA THR A 6 17.80 -29.22 21.34
C THR A 6 18.17 -28.10 20.39
N MET A 7 17.34 -27.83 19.38
CA MET A 7 17.42 -26.61 18.60
C MET A 7 17.04 -25.45 19.53
N SER A 8 18.02 -24.75 20.08
CA SER A 8 17.79 -23.47 20.74
C SER A 8 17.39 -22.45 19.67
N VAL A 9 16.10 -22.18 19.56
CA VAL A 9 15.59 -21.04 18.79
C VAL A 9 16.04 -19.77 19.51
N ASP A 10 16.68 -18.85 18.78
CA ASP A 10 17.26 -17.62 19.32
C ASP A 10 16.16 -16.55 19.43
N ASP A 11 15.67 -16.30 20.65
CA ASP A 11 14.69 -15.26 20.97
C ASP A 11 15.13 -13.86 20.47
N ARG A 12 16.44 -13.66 20.23
CA ARG A 12 17.01 -12.44 19.66
C ARG A 12 16.60 -12.23 18.20
N ALA A 13 16.58 -13.29 17.40
CA ALA A 13 16.21 -13.26 15.99
C ALA A 13 14.71 -12.94 15.78
N LEU A 14 13.86 -13.22 16.76
CA LEU A 14 12.44 -12.89 16.70
C LEU A 14 12.14 -11.45 17.19
N GLY A 15 12.91 -10.97 18.17
CA GLY A 15 12.94 -9.54 18.51
C GLY A 15 13.37 -8.68 17.33
N GLU A 16 14.37 -9.16 16.58
CA GLU A 16 14.82 -8.55 15.32
C GLU A 16 13.69 -8.48 14.28
N LEU A 17 12.77 -9.44 14.17
CA LEU A 17 11.66 -9.37 13.19
C LEU A 17 10.60 -8.32 13.51
N ILE A 18 10.29 -8.12 14.80
CA ILE A 18 9.38 -7.04 15.24
C ILE A 18 10.06 -5.69 15.04
N GLU A 19 11.37 -5.61 15.34
CA GLU A 19 12.21 -4.46 15.04
C GLU A 19 12.24 -4.18 13.52
N GLU A 20 12.39 -5.19 12.67
CA GLU A 20 12.39 -5.07 11.20
C GLU A 20 11.04 -4.58 10.63
N SER A 21 9.90 -4.99 11.22
CA SER A 21 8.59 -4.45 10.85
C SER A 21 8.45 -2.98 11.23
N GLN A 22 8.91 -2.61 12.42
CA GLN A 22 8.96 -1.22 12.84
C GLN A 22 9.99 -0.40 12.06
N ASP A 23 11.07 -1.01 11.59
CA ASP A 23 12.11 -0.37 10.78
C ASP A 23 11.60 -0.02 9.39
N LEU A 24 10.87 -0.91 8.73
CA LEU A 24 10.26 -0.61 7.43
C LEU A 24 9.28 0.57 7.53
N GLN A 25 8.45 0.58 8.58
CA GLN A 25 7.58 1.73 8.88
C GLN A 25 8.39 2.99 9.18
N SER A 26 9.40 2.89 10.04
CA SER A 26 10.24 4.01 10.45
C SER A 26 10.97 4.60 9.25
N ASP A 27 11.46 3.77 8.32
CA ASP A 27 12.08 4.19 7.09
C ASP A 27 11.08 4.82 6.13
N ALA A 28 9.87 4.27 6.02
CA ALA A 28 8.80 4.90 5.24
C ALA A 28 8.46 6.30 5.78
N MET A 29 8.35 6.44 7.10
CA MET A 29 8.07 7.72 7.76
C MET A 29 9.26 8.68 7.73
N ARG A 30 10.49 8.17 7.82
CA ARG A 30 11.71 8.95 7.58
C ARG A 30 11.72 9.50 6.17
N ARG A 31 11.40 8.70 5.15
CA ARG A 31 11.29 9.16 3.75
C ARG A 31 10.20 10.21 3.58
N ALA A 32 9.05 10.06 4.25
CA ALA A 32 8.00 11.07 4.22
C ALA A 32 8.43 12.40 4.86
N CYS A 33 9.12 12.34 6.00
CA CYS A 33 9.62 13.50 6.74
C CYS A 33 10.89 14.12 6.14
N SER A 34 11.69 13.34 5.41
CA SER A 34 12.96 13.79 4.83
C SER A 34 12.74 14.99 3.90
N THR A 35 13.62 15.98 4.01
CA THR A 35 13.69 17.05 3.01
C THR A 35 14.59 16.57 1.87
N ILE A 36 14.55 17.30 0.75
CA ILE A 36 15.11 16.91 -0.55
C ILE A 36 16.59 16.42 -0.59
N PRO A 37 17.52 16.75 0.34
CA PRO A 37 18.93 16.32 0.22
C PRO A 37 19.14 14.80 0.03
N ASP A 38 18.39 13.96 0.76
CA ASP A 38 18.57 12.49 0.68
C ASP A 38 18.11 11.90 -0.68
N LEU A 39 17.23 12.61 -1.40
CA LEU A 39 16.84 12.24 -2.77
C LEU A 39 17.81 12.74 -3.83
N GLU A 40 18.68 13.72 -3.50
CA GLU A 40 19.79 14.09 -4.38
C GLU A 40 20.83 12.97 -4.42
N ASP A 41 21.09 12.30 -3.30
CA ASP A 41 21.99 11.15 -3.23
C ASP A 41 21.43 9.92 -3.96
N VAL A 42 20.13 9.61 -3.82
CA VAL A 42 19.47 8.58 -4.64
C VAL A 42 19.49 8.92 -6.14
N ARG A 43 19.46 10.23 -6.48
CA ARG A 43 19.57 10.72 -7.86
C ARG A 43 21.01 10.68 -8.39
N GLU A 44 22.01 10.83 -7.53
CA GLU A 44 23.43 10.64 -7.85
C GLU A 44 23.75 9.16 -8.06
N GLU A 45 23.21 8.28 -7.22
CA GLU A 45 23.35 6.81 -7.33
C GLU A 45 22.64 6.28 -8.58
N SER A 46 21.40 6.73 -8.85
CA SER A 46 20.67 6.45 -10.10
C SER A 46 21.32 7.08 -11.36
N ARG A 47 22.31 7.97 -11.21
CA ARG A 47 23.09 8.53 -12.33
C ARG A 47 24.34 7.71 -12.63
N ARG A 48 24.77 6.85 -11.71
CA ARG A 48 25.96 5.98 -11.88
C ARG A 48 25.64 4.67 -12.59
N GLU A 49 24.41 4.19 -12.49
CA GLU A 49 23.91 3.13 -13.38
C GLU A 49 23.37 3.76 -14.67
N GLU A 50 24.05 3.49 -15.80
CA GLU A 50 23.51 3.82 -17.11
C GLU A 50 22.20 3.02 -17.31
N VAL A 51 21.07 3.70 -17.15
CA VAL A 51 19.75 3.12 -17.36
C VAL A 51 19.65 2.65 -18.82
N ASP A 52 19.47 1.34 -19.02
CA ASP A 52 19.29 0.72 -20.33
C ASP A 52 18.07 1.33 -21.06
N PRO A 53 18.27 2.02 -22.21
CA PRO A 53 17.17 2.60 -22.99
C PRO A 53 16.13 1.57 -23.41
N ASP A 54 16.53 0.32 -23.61
CA ASP A 54 15.64 -0.77 -23.99
C ASP A 54 14.79 -1.25 -22.81
N GLU A 55 15.32 -1.21 -21.59
CA GLU A 55 14.57 -1.46 -20.36
C GLU A 55 13.53 -0.37 -20.11
N VAL A 56 13.89 0.89 -20.34
CA VAL A 56 12.97 2.03 -20.29
C VAL A 56 11.88 1.92 -21.35
N ALA A 57 12.22 1.47 -22.57
CA ALA A 57 11.25 1.24 -23.63
C ALA A 57 10.26 0.13 -23.26
N ARG A 58 10.74 -1.01 -22.77
CA ARG A 58 9.91 -2.13 -22.27
C ARG A 58 9.00 -1.69 -21.12
N PHE A 59 9.53 -0.95 -20.15
CA PHE A 59 8.76 -0.42 -19.02
C PHE A 59 7.65 0.54 -19.49
N ASN A 60 7.94 1.41 -20.46
CA ASN A 60 6.96 2.32 -21.03
C ASN A 60 5.90 1.61 -21.88
N GLU A 61 6.24 0.51 -22.55
CA GLU A 61 5.28 -0.33 -23.26
C GLU A 61 4.34 -1.07 -22.30
N SER A 62 4.87 -1.66 -21.22
CA SER A 62 4.07 -2.28 -20.15
C SER A 62 3.14 -1.27 -19.49
N ARG A 63 3.62 -0.05 -19.20
CA ARG A 63 2.79 1.04 -18.69
C ARG A 63 1.68 1.44 -19.66
N ARG A 64 1.93 1.45 -20.96
CA ARG A 64 0.92 1.73 -21.99
C ARG A 64 -0.08 0.59 -22.16
N GLY A 65 0.35 -0.66 -21.94
CA GLY A 65 -0.53 -1.84 -21.87
C GLY A 65 -1.49 -1.74 -20.69
N LEU A 66 -0.95 -1.53 -19.48
CA LEU A 66 -1.73 -1.35 -18.26
C LEU A 66 -2.75 -0.20 -18.35
N LEU A 67 -2.34 0.95 -18.91
CA LEU A 67 -3.24 2.09 -19.15
C LEU A 67 -4.32 1.80 -20.21
N LYS A 68 -4.08 0.90 -21.17
CA LYS A 68 -5.09 0.45 -22.14
C LYS A 68 -6.07 -0.52 -21.48
N ASP A 69 -5.59 -1.42 -20.63
CA ASP A 69 -6.41 -2.39 -19.91
C ASP A 69 -7.31 -1.71 -18.86
N LEU A 70 -6.84 -0.60 -18.27
CA LEU A 70 -7.63 0.29 -17.41
C LEU A 70 -8.48 1.32 -18.18
N GLY A 71 -8.56 1.26 -19.51
CA GLY A 71 -9.43 2.13 -20.33
C GLY A 71 -9.01 3.60 -20.44
N LEU A 72 -7.83 3.98 -19.94
CA LEU A 72 -7.30 5.35 -19.91
C LEU A 72 -6.31 5.65 -21.04
N GLY A 73 -6.12 4.72 -21.98
CA GLY A 73 -5.22 4.86 -23.12
C GLY A 73 -5.73 5.86 -24.17
N ALA A 74 -4.78 6.50 -24.87
CA ALA A 74 -5.01 7.48 -25.95
C ALA A 74 -5.91 7.01 -27.12
N GLY A 75 -6.30 5.72 -27.15
CA GLY A 75 -7.23 5.15 -28.14
C GLY A 75 -8.70 5.55 -27.94
N GLY A 76 -9.11 6.05 -26.76
CA GLY A 76 -10.47 6.55 -26.54
C GLY A 76 -10.77 7.84 -27.32
N PHE A 77 -9.75 8.63 -27.64
CA PHE A 77 -9.88 9.89 -28.39
C PHE A 77 -9.77 9.71 -29.91
N ALA A 78 -9.20 8.60 -30.40
CA ALA A 78 -8.90 8.41 -31.81
C ALA A 78 -10.09 7.94 -32.68
N ARG A 79 -11.27 7.70 -32.08
CA ARG A 79 -12.44 7.19 -32.82
C ARG A 79 -13.35 8.27 -33.42
N ARG A 80 -13.02 9.55 -33.28
CA ARG A 80 -13.65 10.65 -34.05
C ARG A 80 -12.57 11.50 -34.69
N GLY A 81 -12.43 11.33 -36.00
CA GLY A 81 -11.24 11.74 -36.75
C GLY A 81 -11.16 13.22 -37.15
N ALA A 82 -10.06 13.44 -37.88
CA ALA A 82 -9.68 14.57 -38.72
C ALA A 82 -9.21 15.86 -37.99
N LEU A 83 -7.91 16.14 -38.05
CA LEU A 83 -7.33 16.97 -39.12
C LEU A 83 -5.80 17.08 -38.94
N ALA A 84 -5.09 16.83 -40.03
CA ALA A 84 -3.63 16.86 -40.12
C ALA A 84 -3.10 18.31 -40.16
N GLY A 85 -1.94 18.53 -39.55
CA GLY A 85 -1.12 19.74 -39.71
C GLY A 85 -0.76 20.43 -38.40
N GLY A 86 0.50 20.30 -37.94
CA GLY A 86 1.05 21.08 -36.81
C GLY A 86 1.43 20.29 -35.53
N LEU A 87 1.26 18.97 -35.53
CA LEU A 87 1.33 18.14 -34.31
C LEU A 87 2.72 17.98 -33.67
N GLY A 88 3.83 18.21 -34.38
CA GLY A 88 5.18 18.06 -33.81
C GLY A 88 5.52 19.14 -32.76
N ALA A 89 5.27 20.40 -33.08
CA ALA A 89 5.51 21.52 -32.16
C ALA A 89 4.41 21.64 -31.09
N ALA A 90 3.17 21.26 -31.41
CA ALA A 90 2.06 21.24 -30.45
C ALA A 90 2.21 20.11 -29.40
N LEU A 91 2.79 18.96 -29.75
CA LEU A 91 3.07 17.88 -28.81
C LEU A 91 4.22 18.25 -27.86
N ALA A 92 5.26 18.94 -28.35
CA ALA A 92 6.32 19.50 -27.51
C ALA A 92 5.80 20.62 -26.59
N ALA A 93 4.90 21.49 -27.08
CA ALA A 93 4.26 22.53 -26.27
C ALA A 93 3.28 21.96 -25.23
N LEU A 94 2.59 20.85 -25.52
CA LEU A 94 1.71 20.15 -24.57
C LEU A 94 2.48 19.42 -23.45
N ILE A 95 3.75 19.10 -23.68
CA ILE A 95 4.64 18.52 -22.65
C ILE A 95 5.16 19.61 -21.70
N VAL A 96 5.19 20.89 -22.12
CA VAL A 96 5.75 22.04 -21.36
C VAL A 96 4.71 23.17 -21.12
N SER A 97 3.41 22.89 -21.24
CA SER A 97 2.37 23.89 -20.96
C SER A 97 2.03 23.93 -19.46
N PRO A 98 1.87 25.12 -18.84
CA PRO A 98 1.42 25.24 -17.45
C PRO A 98 0.04 24.61 -17.23
N ALA A 99 -0.82 24.55 -18.26
CA ALA A 99 -2.09 23.82 -18.23
C ALA A 99 -1.91 22.30 -18.07
N SER A 100 -0.84 21.72 -18.62
CA SER A 100 -0.49 20.30 -18.43
C SER A 100 0.13 20.06 -17.06
N ALA A 101 0.95 21.00 -16.56
CA ALA A 101 1.51 20.93 -15.21
C ALA A 101 0.41 21.03 -14.13
N ALA A 102 -0.56 21.93 -14.31
CA ALA A 102 -1.70 22.07 -13.40
C ALA A 102 -2.59 20.81 -13.37
N LYS A 103 -2.82 20.18 -14.53
CA LYS A 103 -3.56 18.90 -14.61
C LYS A 103 -2.81 17.77 -13.91
N LYS A 104 -1.49 17.67 -14.10
CA LYS A 104 -0.63 16.67 -13.44
C LYS A 104 -0.61 16.87 -11.92
N LYS A 105 -0.45 18.11 -11.45
CA LYS A 105 -0.53 18.46 -10.02
C LYS A 105 -1.90 18.11 -9.43
N LYS A 106 -2.99 18.40 -10.15
CA LYS A 106 -4.34 18.02 -9.73
C LYS A 106 -4.48 16.51 -9.59
N LEU A 107 -3.98 15.75 -10.56
CA LEU A 107 -3.98 14.28 -10.48
C LEU A 107 -3.18 13.78 -9.27
N ASP A 108 -1.97 14.30 -9.03
CA ASP A 108 -1.17 13.93 -7.86
C ASP A 108 -1.92 14.22 -6.53
N VAL A 109 -2.65 15.34 -6.45
CA VAL A 109 -3.50 15.68 -5.30
C VAL A 109 -4.66 14.70 -5.15
N GLN A 110 -5.33 14.33 -6.24
CA GLN A 110 -6.44 13.37 -6.20
C GLN A 110 -5.97 11.99 -5.73
N ILE A 111 -4.84 11.52 -6.24
CA ILE A 111 -4.21 10.28 -5.80
C ILE A 111 -3.96 10.31 -4.28
N LEU A 112 -3.28 11.34 -3.77
CA LEU A 112 -2.97 11.44 -2.34
C LEU A 112 -4.22 11.57 -1.45
N GLN A 113 -5.28 12.20 -1.94
CA GLN A 113 -6.57 12.28 -1.24
C GLN A 113 -7.27 10.92 -1.20
N THR A 114 -7.24 10.17 -2.30
CA THR A 114 -7.80 8.81 -2.36
C THR A 114 -7.04 7.87 -1.44
N ALA A 115 -5.71 7.90 -1.45
CA ALA A 115 -4.90 7.16 -0.47
C ALA A 115 -5.24 7.55 0.97
N SER A 116 -5.30 8.86 1.27
CA SER A 116 -5.73 9.33 2.60
C SER A 116 -7.13 8.84 2.99
N SER A 117 -8.04 8.63 2.04
CA SER A 117 -9.38 8.09 2.30
C SER A 117 -9.37 6.60 2.64
N LEU A 118 -8.44 5.84 2.05
CA LEU A 118 -8.21 4.43 2.37
C LEU A 118 -7.57 4.29 3.75
N GLU A 119 -6.61 5.15 4.10
CA GLU A 119 -6.05 5.16 5.47
C GLU A 119 -7.10 5.48 6.53
N ILE A 120 -8.01 6.42 6.27
CA ILE A 120 -9.12 6.73 7.19
C ILE A 120 -10.05 5.52 7.33
N LEU A 121 -10.28 4.77 6.25
CA LEU A 121 -11.08 3.56 6.26
C LEU A 121 -10.37 2.45 7.05
N ALA A 122 -9.06 2.25 6.86
CA ALA A 122 -8.28 1.26 7.58
C ALA A 122 -8.27 1.53 9.09
N ILE A 123 -8.01 2.78 9.50
CA ILE A 123 -8.10 3.19 10.91
C ILE A 123 -9.48 2.84 11.51
N ALA A 124 -10.57 3.20 10.81
CA ALA A 124 -11.91 2.89 11.28
C ALA A 124 -12.21 1.38 11.33
N THR A 125 -11.57 0.59 10.47
CA THR A 125 -11.71 -0.87 10.44
C THR A 125 -11.00 -1.51 11.64
N TYR A 126 -9.76 -1.10 11.93
CA TYR A 126 -9.03 -1.58 13.10
C TYR A 126 -9.65 -1.10 14.42
N ASP A 127 -10.12 0.14 14.50
CA ASP A 127 -10.84 0.65 15.67
C ASP A 127 -12.10 -0.18 15.96
N ALA A 128 -12.87 -0.51 14.91
CA ALA A 128 -14.03 -1.37 15.04
C ALA A 128 -13.66 -2.79 15.50
N ALA A 129 -12.57 -3.36 14.98
CA ALA A 129 -12.06 -4.67 15.38
C ALA A 129 -11.64 -4.69 16.86
N LEU A 130 -10.89 -3.68 17.31
CA LEU A 130 -10.47 -3.51 18.71
C LEU A 130 -11.64 -3.31 19.68
N GLY A 131 -12.80 -2.87 19.17
CA GLY A 131 -14.04 -2.77 19.94
C GLY A 131 -14.74 -4.11 20.21
N LEU A 132 -14.39 -5.18 19.50
CA LEU A 132 -15.03 -6.50 19.64
C LEU A 132 -14.49 -7.22 20.90
N PRO A 133 -15.35 -7.72 21.81
CA PRO A 133 -14.89 -8.34 23.06
C PRO A 133 -13.90 -9.50 22.86
N PHE A 134 -14.13 -10.35 21.85
CA PHE A 134 -13.25 -11.49 21.58
C PHE A 134 -11.90 -11.11 20.96
N ILE A 135 -11.75 -9.88 20.44
CA ILE A 135 -10.45 -9.34 20.05
C ILE A 135 -9.82 -8.67 21.26
N LYS A 136 -10.54 -7.72 21.88
CA LYS A 136 -10.06 -6.91 23.00
C LYS A 136 -9.56 -7.76 24.18
N ASP A 137 -10.33 -8.79 24.54
CA ASP A 137 -10.01 -9.69 25.66
C ASP A 137 -9.38 -11.00 25.16
N GLY A 138 -8.97 -11.03 23.88
CA GLY A 138 -8.44 -12.20 23.19
C GLY A 138 -6.92 -12.32 23.28
N ASN A 139 -6.30 -12.75 22.18
CA ASN A 139 -4.86 -12.93 22.09
C ASN A 139 -4.14 -11.55 22.10
N GLU A 140 -3.25 -11.33 23.06
CA GLU A 140 -2.52 -10.06 23.26
C GLU A 140 -1.65 -9.67 22.06
N VAL A 141 -1.07 -10.63 21.34
CA VAL A 141 -0.30 -10.38 20.13
C VAL A 141 -1.20 -9.84 19.02
N VAL A 142 -2.42 -10.36 18.89
CA VAL A 142 -3.40 -9.86 17.93
C VAL A 142 -3.86 -8.44 18.26
N VAL A 143 -4.08 -8.15 19.54
CA VAL A 143 -4.43 -6.79 20.01
C VAL A 143 -3.29 -5.82 19.70
N THR A 144 -2.06 -6.16 20.06
CA THR A 144 -0.89 -5.31 19.83
C THR A 144 -0.65 -5.07 18.34
N PHE A 145 -0.83 -6.10 17.51
CA PHE A 145 -0.76 -5.96 16.05
C PHE A 145 -1.82 -4.98 15.53
N ALA A 146 -3.07 -5.12 15.97
CA ALA A 146 -4.16 -4.24 15.54
C ALA A 146 -3.96 -2.78 15.99
N GLU A 147 -3.49 -2.56 17.22
CA GLU A 147 -3.16 -1.22 17.74
C GLU A 147 -1.99 -0.58 16.97
N THR A 148 -0.94 -1.37 16.71
CA THR A 148 0.24 -0.92 15.97
C THR A 148 -0.13 -0.56 14.53
N THR A 149 -0.85 -1.45 13.84
CA THR A 149 -1.26 -1.24 12.45
C THR A 149 -2.18 -0.02 12.32
N MET A 150 -3.13 0.15 13.25
CA MET A 150 -3.98 1.35 13.31
C MET A 150 -3.16 2.64 13.49
N MET A 151 -2.15 2.62 14.37
CA MET A 151 -1.24 3.74 14.56
C MET A 151 -0.45 4.03 13.27
N GLN A 152 0.07 3.00 12.59
CA GLN A 152 0.82 3.13 11.34
C GLN A 152 -0.03 3.73 10.21
N HIS A 153 -1.27 3.29 10.04
CA HIS A 153 -2.21 3.92 9.10
C HIS A 153 -2.45 5.40 9.43
N ASP A 154 -2.52 5.78 10.71
CA ASP A 154 -2.64 7.19 11.09
C ASP A 154 -1.40 8.02 10.69
N GLU A 155 -0.20 7.42 10.74
CA GLU A 155 1.03 8.01 10.26
C GLU A 155 1.06 8.15 8.73
N HIS A 156 0.65 7.11 7.99
CA HIS A 156 0.52 7.14 6.53
C HIS A 156 -0.48 8.21 6.08
N ARG A 157 -1.65 8.25 6.72
CA ARG A 157 -2.68 9.27 6.52
C ARG A 157 -2.13 10.67 6.72
N LYS A 158 -1.30 10.88 7.75
CA LYS A 158 -0.65 12.19 8.01
C LYS A 158 0.37 12.51 6.92
N ALA A 159 1.18 11.54 6.49
CA ALA A 159 2.16 11.71 5.42
C ALA A 159 1.49 12.11 4.09
N PHE A 160 0.45 11.39 3.67
CA PHE A 160 -0.30 11.71 2.45
C PHE A 160 -0.98 13.08 2.54
N GLN A 161 -1.59 13.43 3.67
CA GLN A 161 -2.21 14.75 3.85
C GLN A 161 -1.19 15.89 3.91
N ALA A 162 -0.01 15.67 4.48
CA ALA A 162 1.07 16.64 4.50
C ALA A 162 1.55 16.93 3.07
N GLN A 163 1.77 15.88 2.27
CA GLN A 163 2.14 16.03 0.87
C GLN A 163 1.01 16.64 0.03
N THR A 164 -0.25 16.28 0.30
CA THR A 164 -1.42 16.91 -0.32
C THR A 164 -1.42 18.42 -0.10
N LYS A 165 -1.18 18.85 1.15
CA LYS A 165 -1.08 20.27 1.50
C LYS A 165 0.11 20.95 0.81
N ALA A 166 1.26 20.28 0.69
CA ALA A 166 2.43 20.79 -0.02
C ALA A 166 2.16 21.00 -1.53
N LEU A 167 1.17 20.29 -2.08
CA LEU A 167 0.65 20.50 -3.44
C LEU A 167 -0.58 21.41 -3.48
N ASP A 168 -0.82 22.23 -2.47
CA ASP A 168 -1.98 23.14 -2.33
C ASP A 168 -3.35 22.43 -2.39
N GLY A 169 -3.38 21.12 -2.13
CA GLY A 169 -4.59 20.32 -2.04
C GLY A 169 -5.28 20.44 -0.67
N LYS A 170 -6.58 20.13 -0.65
CA LYS A 170 -7.36 20.03 0.59
C LYS A 170 -7.15 18.67 1.24
N LYS A 171 -7.09 18.63 2.57
CA LYS A 171 -7.07 17.38 3.34
C LYS A 171 -8.35 16.58 3.11
N GLN A 172 -8.22 15.28 2.85
CA GLN A 172 -9.33 14.33 2.92
C GLN A 172 -9.65 14.02 4.38
N LYS A 173 -10.94 13.94 4.70
CA LYS A 173 -11.48 13.70 6.05
C LYS A 173 -12.49 12.56 6.11
N GLN A 174 -12.88 12.02 4.96
CA GLN A 174 -13.86 10.96 4.84
C GLN A 174 -13.17 9.67 4.44
N PRO A 175 -13.68 8.51 4.89
CA PRO A 175 -13.22 7.23 4.39
C PRO A 175 -13.53 7.09 2.90
N ASN A 176 -12.85 6.16 2.22
CA ASN A 176 -13.11 5.88 0.81
C ASN A 176 -14.59 5.53 0.60
N PRO A 177 -15.31 6.21 -0.32
CA PRO A 177 -16.76 6.06 -0.44
C PRO A 177 -17.21 4.76 -1.08
N LYS A 178 -16.34 4.05 -1.81
CA LYS A 178 -16.64 2.72 -2.37
C LYS A 178 -16.54 1.65 -1.30
N TYR A 179 -15.52 1.72 -0.45
CA TYR A 179 -15.20 0.66 0.50
C TYR A 179 -15.77 0.89 1.91
N ALA A 180 -16.10 2.13 2.29
CA ALA A 180 -16.78 2.38 3.56
C ALA A 180 -18.09 1.59 3.72
N PRO A 181 -19.00 1.53 2.70
CA PRO A 181 -20.20 0.68 2.80
C PRO A 181 -19.88 -0.81 2.96
N VAL A 182 -18.80 -1.31 2.34
CA VAL A 182 -18.36 -2.71 2.45
C VAL A 182 -17.96 -3.03 3.89
N VAL A 183 -17.20 -2.14 4.54
CA VAL A 183 -16.83 -2.30 5.96
C VAL A 183 -18.07 -2.23 6.86
N GLU A 184 -18.96 -1.27 6.63
CA GLU A 184 -20.20 -1.17 7.42
C GLU A 184 -21.10 -2.42 7.30
N GLU A 185 -21.20 -2.99 6.10
CA GLU A 185 -21.96 -4.22 5.86
C GLU A 185 -21.33 -5.45 6.53
N ALA A 186 -20.00 -5.49 6.61
CA ALA A 186 -19.27 -6.59 7.25
C ALA A 186 -19.38 -6.60 8.78
N LYS A 187 -19.49 -5.42 9.43
CA LYS A 187 -19.46 -5.27 10.90
C LYS A 187 -20.38 -6.23 11.68
N PRO A 188 -21.67 -6.40 11.32
CA PRO A 188 -22.56 -7.31 12.06
C PRO A 188 -22.16 -8.79 11.97
N GLY A 189 -21.37 -9.16 10.96
CA GLY A 189 -20.89 -10.52 10.71
C GLY A 189 -19.53 -10.84 11.35
N LEU A 190 -18.87 -9.90 12.03
CA LEU A 190 -17.59 -10.13 12.69
C LEU A 190 -17.80 -10.89 14.01
N GLN A 191 -17.83 -12.22 13.93
CA GLN A 191 -18.13 -13.09 15.07
C GLN A 191 -16.90 -13.84 15.59
N THR A 192 -15.87 -13.97 14.76
CA THR A 192 -14.65 -14.71 15.06
C THR A 192 -13.39 -13.89 14.70
N PRO A 193 -12.22 -14.23 15.27
CA PRO A 193 -10.95 -13.64 14.85
C PRO A 193 -10.68 -13.80 13.35
N LEU A 194 -11.12 -14.92 12.75
CA LEU A 194 -10.95 -15.17 11.32
C LEU A 194 -11.77 -14.20 10.46
N ASP A 195 -12.99 -13.84 10.87
CA ASP A 195 -13.81 -12.84 10.17
C ASP A 195 -13.13 -11.47 10.14
N VAL A 196 -12.54 -11.07 11.27
CA VAL A 196 -11.80 -9.82 11.42
C VAL A 196 -10.56 -9.81 10.54
N VAL A 197 -9.76 -10.88 10.58
CA VAL A 197 -8.55 -11.01 9.77
C VAL A 197 -8.87 -10.98 8.27
N ASN A 198 -9.96 -11.63 7.85
CA ASN A 198 -10.39 -11.61 6.45
C ASN A 198 -10.81 -10.21 5.98
N LEU A 199 -11.55 -9.46 6.81
CA LEU A 199 -11.92 -8.10 6.50
C LEU A 199 -10.68 -7.19 6.43
N ALA A 200 -9.81 -7.25 7.43
CA ALA A 200 -8.57 -6.47 7.46
C ALA A 200 -7.69 -6.77 6.23
N ALA A 201 -7.45 -8.05 5.92
CA ALA A 201 -6.64 -8.45 4.77
C ALA A 201 -7.23 -7.94 3.44
N THR A 202 -8.55 -7.88 3.34
CA THR A 202 -9.23 -7.30 2.17
C THR A 202 -8.92 -5.81 2.04
N ILE A 203 -8.98 -5.05 3.15
CA ILE A 203 -8.69 -3.62 3.16
C ILE A 203 -7.20 -3.34 2.86
N GLU A 204 -6.27 -4.11 3.44
CA GLU A 204 -4.84 -3.98 3.11
C GLU A 204 -4.54 -4.29 1.65
N GLN A 205 -5.24 -5.28 1.08
CA GLN A 205 -5.11 -5.60 -0.34
C GLN A 205 -5.62 -4.45 -1.21
N VAL A 206 -6.75 -3.82 -0.86
CA VAL A 206 -7.24 -2.62 -1.56
C VAL A 206 -6.19 -1.50 -1.51
N ALA A 207 -5.61 -1.22 -0.34
CA ALA A 207 -4.58 -0.19 -0.19
C ALA A 207 -3.34 -0.51 -1.03
N THR A 208 -2.80 -1.73 -0.89
CA THR A 208 -1.62 -2.20 -1.63
C THR A 208 -1.82 -2.09 -3.14
N GLU A 209 -2.93 -2.60 -3.66
CA GLU A 209 -3.26 -2.57 -5.09
C GLU A 209 -3.48 -1.14 -5.62
N THR A 210 -4.12 -0.28 -4.82
CA THR A 210 -4.31 1.14 -5.15
C THR A 210 -2.96 1.85 -5.25
N TYR A 211 -2.10 1.66 -4.25
CA TYR A 211 -0.82 2.36 -4.18
C TYR A 211 0.11 1.91 -5.31
N LEU A 212 0.11 0.62 -5.62
CA LEU A 212 0.81 0.06 -6.78
C LEU A 212 0.34 0.69 -8.11
N ALA A 213 -0.97 0.79 -8.33
CA ALA A 213 -1.51 1.42 -9.53
C ALA A 213 -1.08 2.91 -9.64
N ASP A 214 -1.12 3.61 -8.52
CA ASP A 214 -0.82 5.04 -8.39
C ASP A 214 0.64 5.40 -8.69
N LEU A 215 1.60 4.51 -8.39
CA LEU A 215 3.03 4.73 -8.68
C LEU A 215 3.30 5.08 -10.14
N SER A 216 2.52 4.51 -11.05
CA SER A 216 2.63 4.77 -12.48
C SER A 216 2.04 6.12 -12.91
N MET A 217 1.19 6.74 -12.09
CA MET A 217 0.41 7.93 -12.44
C MET A 217 1.03 9.23 -11.91
N PHE A 218 1.78 9.16 -10.80
CA PHE A 218 2.41 10.34 -10.21
C PHE A 218 3.36 11.09 -11.14
N SER A 219 3.21 12.42 -11.17
CA SER A 219 4.15 13.34 -11.79
C SER A 219 5.19 13.89 -10.79
N ASN A 220 4.78 14.08 -9.53
CA ASN A 220 5.64 14.52 -8.44
C ASN A 220 6.45 13.35 -7.88
N LYS A 221 7.78 13.44 -7.97
CA LYS A 221 8.70 12.40 -7.47
C LYS A 221 8.60 12.17 -5.97
N LYS A 222 8.39 13.23 -5.18
CA LYS A 222 8.25 13.10 -3.71
C LYS A 222 6.95 12.38 -3.36
N SER A 223 5.83 12.72 -3.99
CA SER A 223 4.57 11.99 -3.82
C SER A 223 4.71 10.50 -4.17
N LYS A 224 5.39 10.20 -5.29
CA LYS A 224 5.69 8.82 -5.69
C LYS A 224 6.55 8.09 -4.66
N SER A 225 7.59 8.74 -4.14
CA SER A 225 8.48 8.14 -3.14
C SER A 225 7.75 7.85 -1.83
N ILE A 226 6.88 8.76 -1.38
CA ILE A 226 6.05 8.55 -0.18
C ILE A 226 5.13 7.35 -0.40
N MET A 227 4.40 7.33 -1.52
CA MET A 227 3.50 6.22 -1.87
C MET A 227 4.24 4.88 -1.94
N ALA A 228 5.39 4.83 -2.60
CA ALA A 228 6.16 3.58 -2.74
C ALA A 228 6.63 3.05 -1.39
N SER A 229 6.98 3.95 -0.45
CA SER A 229 7.45 3.55 0.87
C SER A 229 6.29 3.04 1.73
N VAL A 230 5.15 3.73 1.72
CA VAL A 230 3.93 3.28 2.42
C VAL A 230 3.40 1.96 1.83
N MET A 231 3.37 1.81 0.50
CA MET A 231 2.98 0.57 -0.17
C MET A 231 3.78 -0.65 0.31
N GLY A 232 5.08 -0.47 0.61
CA GLY A 232 5.91 -1.53 1.19
C GLY A 232 5.40 -1.97 2.57
N VAL A 233 4.96 -1.02 3.39
CA VAL A 233 4.38 -1.29 4.72
C VAL A 233 3.01 -1.98 4.58
N GLU A 234 2.13 -1.52 3.69
CA GLU A 234 0.83 -2.19 3.46
C GLU A 234 0.99 -3.63 2.97
N SER A 235 2.03 -3.87 2.17
CA SER A 235 2.38 -5.22 1.74
C SER A 235 2.79 -6.11 2.93
N GLN A 236 3.45 -5.54 3.94
CA GLN A 236 3.80 -6.24 5.18
C GLN A 236 2.57 -6.50 6.07
N HIS A 237 1.67 -5.53 6.22
CA HIS A 237 0.39 -5.74 6.92
C HIS A 237 -0.38 -6.90 6.29
N LEU A 238 -0.54 -6.86 4.97
CA LEU A 238 -1.24 -7.90 4.21
C LEU A 238 -0.58 -9.27 4.33
N ALA A 239 0.76 -9.33 4.22
CA ALA A 239 1.51 -10.56 4.39
C ALA A 239 1.30 -11.18 5.78
N THR A 240 1.34 -10.33 6.82
CA THR A 240 1.14 -10.75 8.22
C THR A 240 -0.28 -11.29 8.43
N LEU A 241 -1.29 -10.57 7.96
CA LEU A 241 -2.69 -11.00 8.06
C LEU A 241 -2.94 -12.32 7.32
N ARG A 242 -2.28 -12.57 6.20
CA ARG A 242 -2.37 -13.85 5.48
C ARG A 242 -1.74 -15.00 6.25
N ALA A 243 -0.59 -14.78 6.89
CA ALA A 243 0.02 -15.77 7.77
C ALA A 243 -0.87 -16.09 8.97
N VAL A 244 -1.41 -15.06 9.63
CA VAL A 244 -2.38 -15.21 10.74
C VAL A 244 -3.63 -15.96 10.29
N ARG A 245 -4.19 -15.60 9.13
CA ARG A 245 -5.35 -16.29 8.54
C ARG A 245 -5.08 -17.79 8.37
N ALA A 246 -3.93 -18.15 7.80
CA ALA A 246 -3.58 -19.54 7.57
C ALA A 246 -3.43 -20.32 8.89
N LEU A 247 -2.88 -19.69 9.94
CA LEU A 247 -2.82 -20.29 11.27
C LEU A 247 -4.22 -20.51 11.86
N LEU A 248 -5.11 -19.53 11.76
CA LEU A 248 -6.49 -19.65 12.24
C LEU A 248 -7.27 -20.74 11.49
N GLU A 249 -7.16 -20.80 10.17
CA GLU A 249 -7.78 -21.83 9.33
C GLU A 249 -7.24 -23.24 9.64
N GLY A 250 -5.94 -23.34 9.98
CA GLY A 250 -5.28 -24.57 10.37
C GLY A 250 -5.47 -24.99 11.83
N GLY A 251 -6.21 -24.22 12.63
CA GLY A 251 -6.37 -24.47 14.08
C GLY A 251 -5.14 -24.15 14.93
N GLY A 252 -4.15 -23.46 14.37
CA GLY A 252 -2.91 -23.04 15.03
C GLY A 252 -3.01 -21.68 15.72
N ALA A 253 -4.15 -21.36 16.34
CA ALA A 253 -4.35 -20.06 17.00
C ALA A 253 -3.32 -19.80 18.12
N ASP A 254 -2.89 -20.86 18.81
CA ASP A 254 -1.88 -20.80 19.87
C ASP A 254 -0.46 -20.46 19.34
N LEU A 255 -0.23 -20.61 18.03
CA LEU A 255 1.03 -20.26 17.37
C LEU A 255 1.11 -18.77 16.99
N ILE A 256 0.02 -18.01 17.16
CA ILE A 256 0.01 -16.55 17.06
C ILE A 256 0.55 -15.99 18.37
N ALA A 257 1.86 -16.12 18.57
CA ALA A 257 2.52 -15.83 19.83
C ALA A 257 3.90 -15.20 19.61
N ILE A 258 4.41 -14.49 20.61
CA ILE A 258 5.76 -13.93 20.63
C ILE A 258 6.37 -14.25 22.00
N PRO A 259 7.40 -15.11 22.08
CA PRO A 259 7.92 -15.94 20.99
C PRO A 259 6.90 -17.00 20.52
N THR A 260 7.00 -17.43 19.26
CA THR A 260 6.22 -18.56 18.72
C THR A 260 7.03 -19.86 18.70
N ASP A 261 6.37 -21.01 18.75
CA ASP A 261 7.02 -22.31 18.50
C ASP A 261 7.24 -22.49 16.99
N VAL A 262 8.42 -22.09 16.54
CA VAL A 262 8.83 -22.17 15.13
C VAL A 262 8.78 -23.61 14.60
N ALA A 263 9.08 -24.61 15.44
CA ALA A 263 9.06 -26.01 15.01
C ALA A 263 7.64 -26.54 14.80
N ALA A 264 6.64 -25.91 15.43
CA ALA A 264 5.23 -26.24 15.27
C ALA A 264 4.54 -25.47 14.13
N LEU A 265 5.20 -24.48 13.52
CA LEU A 265 4.63 -23.74 12.39
C LEU A 265 4.41 -24.66 11.18
N PRO A 266 3.29 -24.52 10.45
CA PRO A 266 3.11 -25.21 9.19
C PRO A 266 4.24 -24.88 8.21
N ALA A 267 4.73 -25.86 7.45
CA ALA A 267 5.77 -25.63 6.44
C ALA A 267 5.41 -24.52 5.42
N ALA A 268 4.11 -24.32 5.19
CA ALA A 268 3.58 -23.29 4.30
C ALA A 268 3.52 -21.89 4.92
N ALA A 269 3.77 -21.72 6.23
CA ALA A 269 3.56 -20.46 6.96
C ALA A 269 4.29 -19.27 6.34
N GLY A 270 5.48 -19.48 5.75
CA GLY A 270 6.20 -18.44 5.01
C GLY A 270 5.61 -18.16 3.62
N SER A 271 5.20 -19.19 2.87
CA SER A 271 4.70 -19.03 1.50
C SER A 271 3.27 -18.48 1.41
N VAL A 272 2.43 -18.73 2.42
CA VAL A 272 1.03 -18.26 2.43
C VAL A 272 0.91 -16.74 2.56
N ALA A 273 1.94 -16.07 3.08
CA ALA A 273 2.03 -14.62 3.15
C ALA A 273 2.15 -13.97 1.76
N PHE A 274 2.76 -14.69 0.80
CA PHE A 274 3.02 -14.24 -0.57
C PHE A 274 2.48 -15.25 -1.60
N PRO A 275 1.15 -15.40 -1.69
CA PRO A 275 0.53 -16.45 -2.52
C PRO A 275 0.81 -16.29 -4.02
N ASP A 276 1.02 -15.06 -4.47
CA ASP A 276 1.35 -14.73 -5.84
C ASP A 276 2.52 -13.72 -5.88
N PRO A 277 3.45 -13.85 -6.84
CA PRO A 277 4.53 -12.88 -7.02
C PRO A 277 4.03 -11.51 -7.47
N PHE A 278 2.84 -11.45 -8.08
CA PHE A 278 2.19 -10.20 -8.48
C PHE A 278 0.67 -10.34 -8.39
N GLN A 279 0.05 -9.57 -7.50
CA GLN A 279 -1.39 -9.70 -7.16
C GLN A 279 -2.29 -8.80 -8.01
N GLY A 280 -1.73 -8.05 -8.94
CA GLY A 280 -2.49 -7.18 -9.83
C GLY A 280 -2.93 -5.87 -9.16
N THR A 281 -3.89 -5.20 -9.80
CA THR A 281 -4.48 -3.93 -9.32
C THR A 281 -6.01 -3.92 -9.56
N SER A 282 -6.65 -5.08 -9.42
CA SER A 282 -8.08 -5.28 -9.73
C SER A 282 -9.00 -4.62 -8.70
N MET A 283 -8.53 -4.47 -7.46
CA MET A 283 -9.23 -3.84 -6.34
C MET A 283 -8.83 -2.37 -6.16
N ALA A 284 -7.94 -1.83 -7.02
CA ALA A 284 -7.47 -0.46 -6.92
C ALA A 284 -8.61 0.56 -7.02
N SER A 285 -8.58 1.57 -6.14
CA SER A 285 -9.41 2.77 -6.24
C SER A 285 -8.85 3.72 -7.30
N PRO A 286 -9.66 4.23 -8.25
CA PRO A 286 -9.17 5.25 -9.16
C PRO A 286 -8.95 6.59 -8.42
N PRO A 287 -8.06 7.47 -8.92
CA PRO A 287 -7.67 8.70 -8.22
C PRO A 287 -8.82 9.61 -7.78
N GLU A 288 -9.93 9.63 -8.52
CA GLU A 288 -11.10 10.45 -8.22
C GLU A 288 -12.03 9.89 -7.14
N GLU A 289 -11.91 8.62 -6.76
CA GLU A 289 -12.88 7.93 -5.91
C GLU A 289 -12.94 8.53 -4.50
N GLY A 290 -11.78 8.71 -3.88
CA GLY A 290 -11.62 9.37 -2.59
C GLY A 290 -11.11 10.80 -2.70
N ALA A 291 -11.22 11.45 -3.86
CA ALA A 291 -10.78 12.84 -4.01
C ALA A 291 -11.76 13.82 -3.36
N VAL A 292 -11.23 14.92 -2.79
CA VAL A 292 -12.05 16.00 -2.24
C VAL A 292 -12.60 16.85 -3.39
N LYS A 293 -13.93 17.07 -3.39
CA LYS A 293 -14.62 17.91 -4.39
C LYS A 293 -14.40 19.42 -4.17
#